data_AF-A0A1Y3NTH0-F1
#
_entry.id   AF-A0A1Y3NTH0-F1
#
_cell.length_a   1.000
_cell.length_b   1.000
_cell.length_c   1.000
_cell.angle_alpha   90.00
_cell.angle_beta   90.00
_cell.angle_gamma   90.00
#
_symmetry.space_group_name_H-M   'P 1'
#
loop_
_entity.id
_entity.type
_entity.pdbx_description
1 polymer ?
#
loop_
_entity_poly.entity_id
_entity_poly.type
_entity_poly.pdbx_seq_one_letter_code
_entity_poly.pdbx_strand_id
1 'polypeptide(L)'
;MVATTTRCGKAFLLTLNLASLEYYADIKKYLTGLGGCAFFLCTEHIDQENKHYHIYVQYEHSKRLSLRKLYGSHIEKCFGSAQRNIAYCKAGDEKHQSLGITTELIDEEGEPRLNGGHWSVSALREMDNPDELPADSLRPINVIYFIGKPGCGKTYNAYKYALAHFQKDEITKVTIQNNFFEFVGSNKDKCLVIEEFRPSQLHPSSLLQFTDKYGGYKYVKPECIIICSIIDPRRLYREEKEELNE
;
A
#
# COMPACT_ATOMS: atom_id res chain seq x y z
N MET A 1 36.94 -2.16 6.46
CA MET A 1 35.74 -2.97 6.12
C MET A 1 34.52 -2.07 6.24
N VAL A 2 34.02 -1.52 5.14
CA VAL A 2 32.80 -0.70 5.15
C VAL A 2 31.61 -1.66 5.07
N ALA A 3 30.83 -1.73 6.14
CA ALA A 3 29.60 -2.51 6.18
C ALA A 3 28.64 -1.97 5.11
N THR A 4 28.59 -2.64 3.95
CA THR A 4 27.69 -2.31 2.86
C THR A 4 26.33 -2.92 3.19
N THR A 5 25.57 -2.20 4.02
CA THR A 5 24.17 -2.49 4.34
C THR A 5 23.40 -2.59 3.04
N THR A 6 23.12 -3.83 2.66
CA THR A 6 22.43 -4.11 1.40
C THR A 6 20.97 -3.71 1.62
N ARG A 7 20.56 -2.62 0.98
CA ARG A 7 19.23 -2.05 1.19
C ARG A 7 18.20 -2.94 0.52
N CYS A 8 17.37 -3.62 1.31
CA CYS A 8 16.21 -4.36 0.83
C CYS A 8 15.04 -3.37 0.65
N GLY A 9 14.42 -3.35 -0.53
CA GLY A 9 13.37 -2.38 -0.87
C GLY A 9 12.61 -2.76 -2.12
N LYS A 10 11.43 -2.15 -2.32
CA LYS A 10 10.62 -2.33 -3.54
C LYS A 10 10.91 -1.28 -4.61
N ALA A 11 11.45 -0.13 -4.24
CA ALA A 11 11.77 0.95 -5.16
C ALA A 11 13.14 1.52 -4.81
N PHE A 12 13.89 1.85 -5.85
CA PHE A 12 15.24 2.39 -5.74
C PHE A 12 15.44 3.53 -6.73
N LEU A 13 16.22 4.51 -6.30
CA LEU A 13 16.75 5.58 -7.13
C LEU A 13 18.26 5.35 -7.24
N LEU A 14 18.78 5.39 -8.46
CA LEU A 14 20.19 5.23 -8.73
C LEU A 14 20.70 6.44 -9.51
N THR A 15 21.94 6.82 -9.22
CA THR A 15 22.67 7.84 -9.97
C THR A 15 23.93 7.22 -10.56
N LEU A 16 24.01 7.16 -11.89
CA LEU A 16 25.13 6.60 -12.63
C LEU A 16 26.08 7.73 -12.98
N ASN A 17 27.22 7.77 -12.30
CA ASN A 17 28.31 8.69 -12.64
C ASN A 17 29.00 8.29 -13.96
N LEU A 18 29.86 9.16 -14.48
CA LEU A 18 30.58 8.96 -15.74
C LEU A 18 31.24 7.57 -15.86
N ALA A 19 31.87 7.07 -14.78
CA ALA A 19 32.50 5.76 -14.75
C ALA A 19 31.52 4.57 -14.83
N SER A 20 30.29 4.75 -14.34
CA SER A 20 29.26 3.71 -14.40
C SER A 20 28.47 3.71 -15.72
N LEU A 21 28.52 4.81 -16.48
CA LEU A 21 27.76 4.95 -17.73
C LEU A 21 28.18 3.95 -18.80
N GLU A 22 29.46 3.58 -18.87
CA GLU A 22 29.93 2.56 -19.82
C GLU A 22 29.28 1.18 -19.60
N TYR A 23 28.85 0.91 -18.36
CA TYR A 23 28.16 -0.32 -17.97
C TYR A 23 26.63 -0.20 -17.96
N TYR A 24 26.06 0.87 -18.55
CA TYR A 24 24.62 1.11 -18.53
C TYR A 24 23.81 -0.10 -19.03
N ALA A 25 24.23 -0.72 -20.14
CA ALA A 25 23.54 -1.87 -20.71
C ALA A 25 23.51 -3.08 -19.74
N ASP A 26 24.61 -3.33 -19.03
CA ASP A 26 24.72 -4.40 -18.03
C ASP A 26 23.88 -4.09 -16.78
N ILE A 27 23.90 -2.83 -16.34
CA ILE A 27 23.10 -2.35 -15.21
C ILE A 27 21.60 -2.47 -15.54
N LYS A 28 21.17 -2.00 -16.70
CA LYS A 28 19.78 -2.12 -17.17
C LYS A 28 19.36 -3.58 -17.19
N LYS A 29 20.13 -4.45 -17.87
CA LYS A 29 19.87 -5.89 -17.94
C LYS A 29 19.79 -6.54 -16.57
N TYR A 30 20.64 -6.12 -15.63
CA TYR A 30 20.59 -6.61 -14.25
C TYR A 30 19.29 -6.18 -13.56
N LEU A 31 18.93 -4.90 -13.62
CA LEU A 31 17.76 -4.35 -12.94
C LEU A 31 16.45 -4.92 -13.52
N THR A 32 16.28 -4.90 -14.84
CA THR A 32 15.08 -5.43 -15.50
C THR A 32 15.02 -6.95 -15.48
N GLY A 33 16.16 -7.63 -15.44
CA GLY A 33 16.24 -9.09 -15.31
C GLY A 33 15.90 -9.63 -13.92
N LEU A 34 15.78 -8.78 -12.89
CA LEU A 34 15.26 -9.19 -11.59
C LEU A 34 13.74 -9.39 -11.68
N GLY A 35 13.29 -10.64 -11.48
CA GLY A 35 11.87 -11.00 -11.63
C GLY A 35 10.92 -10.11 -10.82
N GLY A 36 9.80 -9.70 -11.44
CA GLY A 36 8.86 -8.74 -10.84
C GLY A 36 9.34 -7.29 -10.90
N CYS A 37 10.15 -6.91 -11.90
CA CYS A 37 10.35 -5.52 -12.28
C CYS A 37 9.04 -4.99 -12.87
N ALA A 38 8.46 -3.97 -12.25
CA ALA A 38 7.18 -3.39 -12.66
C ALA A 38 7.37 -2.13 -13.50
N PHE A 39 8.38 -1.33 -13.17
CA PHE A 39 8.66 -0.06 -13.84
C PHE A 39 10.16 0.26 -13.80
N PHE A 40 10.66 0.75 -14.92
CA PHE A 40 12.04 1.23 -15.09
C PHE A 40 12.02 2.55 -15.86
N LEU A 41 12.74 3.53 -15.35
CA LEU A 41 12.89 4.85 -15.97
C LEU A 41 14.35 5.26 -15.88
N CYS A 42 14.92 5.71 -16.99
CA CYS A 42 16.27 6.27 -17.07
C CYS A 42 16.22 7.61 -17.80
N THR A 43 16.75 8.65 -17.17
CA THR A 43 16.85 10.00 -17.74
C THR A 43 18.25 10.55 -17.56
N GLU A 44 18.66 11.38 -18.51
CA GLU A 44 19.85 12.23 -18.40
C GLU A 44 19.42 13.62 -17.96
N HIS A 45 20.09 14.19 -16.96
CA HIS A 45 19.91 15.59 -16.58
C HIS A 45 20.90 16.43 -17.41
N ILE A 46 20.37 17.35 -18.21
CA ILE A 46 21.14 18.28 -19.05
C ILE A 46 21.46 19.53 -18.21
N ASP A 47 22.53 20.25 -18.57
CA ASP A 47 22.99 21.48 -17.91
C ASP A 47 23.60 21.28 -16.51
N GLN A 48 24.20 20.11 -16.27
CA GLN A 48 25.01 19.84 -15.10
C GLN A 48 26.48 19.59 -15.48
N GLU A 49 27.42 19.93 -14.59
CA GLU A 49 28.87 19.88 -14.86
C GLU A 49 29.36 18.50 -15.33
N ASN A 50 28.72 17.44 -14.87
CA ASN A 50 29.08 16.06 -15.20
C ASN A 50 27.88 15.31 -15.74
N LYS A 51 28.05 14.66 -16.90
CA LYS A 51 27.06 13.73 -17.45
C LYS A 51 26.81 12.58 -16.46
N HIS A 52 25.55 12.39 -16.10
CA HIS A 52 25.11 11.28 -15.28
C HIS A 52 23.65 10.92 -15.57
N TYR A 53 23.29 9.65 -15.33
CA TYR A 53 21.93 9.18 -15.49
C TYR A 53 21.25 8.99 -14.14
N HIS A 54 19.98 9.36 -14.08
CA HIS A 54 19.09 9.04 -12.97
C HIS A 54 18.20 7.88 -13.38
N ILE A 55 18.25 6.81 -12.60
CA ILE A 55 17.43 5.62 -12.81
C ILE A 55 16.47 5.48 -11.65
N TYR A 56 15.18 5.41 -11.95
CA TYR A 56 14.16 4.96 -11.01
C TYR A 56 13.69 3.55 -11.40
N VAL A 57 13.70 2.64 -10.44
CA VAL A 57 13.24 1.27 -10.66
C VAL A 57 12.30 0.82 -9.55
N GLN A 58 11.21 0.15 -9.94
CA GLN A 58 10.19 -0.35 -9.04
C GLN A 58 9.92 -1.83 -9.29
N TYR A 59 9.79 -2.58 -8.19
CA TYR A 59 9.53 -4.01 -8.18
C TYR A 59 8.21 -4.33 -7.45
N GLU A 60 7.55 -5.41 -7.86
CA GLU A 60 6.34 -5.93 -7.22
C GLU A 60 6.61 -6.37 -5.77
N HIS A 61 7.76 -7.03 -5.58
CA HIS A 61 8.23 -7.56 -4.32
C HIS A 61 9.58 -6.97 -3.94
N SER A 62 9.89 -6.93 -2.65
CA SER A 62 11.14 -6.36 -2.16
C SER A 62 12.35 -7.10 -2.74
N LYS A 63 13.31 -6.35 -3.26
CA LYS A 63 14.57 -6.85 -3.81
C LYS A 63 15.76 -6.37 -2.99
N ARG A 64 16.84 -7.13 -3.05
CA ARG A 64 18.15 -6.78 -2.53
C ARG A 64 19.08 -6.57 -3.71
N LEU A 65 19.44 -5.32 -3.98
CA LEU A 65 20.34 -5.00 -5.11
C LEU A 65 21.80 -5.27 -4.73
N SER A 66 22.55 -5.83 -5.68
CA SER A 66 23.96 -6.14 -5.53
C SER A 66 24.80 -4.96 -6.01
N LEU A 67 25.47 -4.26 -5.07
CA LEU A 67 26.33 -3.12 -5.39
C LEU A 67 27.43 -3.46 -6.40
N ARG A 68 27.94 -4.69 -6.38
CA ARG A 68 28.96 -5.16 -7.33
C ARG A 68 28.45 -5.14 -8.78
N LYS A 69 27.16 -5.37 -8.99
CA LYS A 69 26.52 -5.34 -10.32
C LYS A 69 26.09 -3.94 -10.76
N LEU A 70 26.30 -2.94 -9.91
CA LEU A 70 25.95 -1.53 -10.19
C LEU A 70 27.20 -0.68 -10.48
N TYR A 71 28.38 -1.29 -10.56
CA TYR A 71 29.64 -0.66 -11.04
C TYR A 71 30.01 0.67 -10.36
N GLY A 72 29.64 0.84 -9.08
CA GLY A 72 29.94 2.07 -8.32
C GLY A 72 28.84 3.13 -8.38
N SER A 73 27.70 2.84 -9.02
CA SER A 73 26.53 3.72 -9.02
C SER A 73 26.05 4.00 -7.59
N HIS A 74 25.63 5.23 -7.35
CA HIS A 74 24.99 5.60 -6.10
C HIS A 74 23.58 4.99 -6.05
N ILE A 75 23.17 4.50 -4.89
CA ILE A 75 21.87 3.85 -4.71
C ILE A 75 21.18 4.29 -3.43
N GLU A 76 19.94 4.73 -3.60
CA GLU A 76 19.04 5.09 -2.53
C GLU A 76 17.79 4.24 -2.55
N LYS A 77 17.33 3.87 -1.36
CA LYS A 77 16.04 3.23 -1.20
C LYS A 77 14.98 4.33 -1.17
N CYS A 78 14.01 4.25 -2.07
CA CYS A 78 12.90 5.21 -2.09
C CYS A 78 11.87 4.86 -1.00
N PHE A 79 11.48 5.87 -0.23
CA PHE A 79 10.38 5.79 0.73
C PHE A 79 9.19 6.68 0.34
N GLY A 80 9.37 7.58 -0.63
CA GLY A 80 8.33 8.50 -1.13
C GLY A 80 7.35 7.87 -2.14
N SER A 81 6.37 8.66 -2.59
CA SER A 81 5.45 8.24 -3.66
C SER A 81 6.21 8.00 -4.97
N ALA A 82 5.75 7.04 -5.77
CA ALA A 82 6.33 6.79 -7.09
C ALA A 82 6.35 8.06 -7.95
N GLN A 83 5.28 8.86 -7.90
CA GLN A 83 5.15 10.13 -8.62
C GLN A 83 6.27 11.12 -8.30
N ARG A 84 6.59 11.32 -7.02
CA ARG A 84 7.66 12.24 -6.62
C ARG A 84 9.03 11.77 -7.12
N ASN A 85 9.29 10.46 -7.07
CA ASN A 85 10.56 9.92 -7.57
C ASN A 85 10.65 10.00 -9.11
N ILE A 86 9.54 9.77 -9.81
CA ILE A 86 9.46 9.91 -11.28
C ILE A 86 9.63 11.37 -11.68
N ALA A 87 8.94 12.29 -11.02
CA ALA A 87 9.07 13.72 -11.23
C ALA A 87 10.52 14.18 -11.01
N TYR A 88 11.16 13.72 -9.94
CA TYR A 88 12.57 13.98 -9.68
C TYR A 88 13.47 13.47 -10.83
N CYS A 89 13.27 12.24 -11.31
CA CYS A 89 14.03 11.72 -12.46
C CYS A 89 13.79 12.55 -13.72
N LYS A 90 12.55 12.96 -14.00
CA LYS A 90 12.19 13.79 -15.17
C LYS A 90 12.48 15.29 -14.97
N ALA A 91 13.11 15.68 -13.85
CA ALA A 91 13.37 17.07 -13.45
C ALA A 91 12.11 17.96 -13.45
N GLY A 92 10.95 17.37 -13.16
CA GLY A 92 9.67 18.05 -13.14
C GLY A 92 9.36 18.77 -11.82
N ASP A 93 10.22 18.65 -10.81
CA ASP A 93 10.06 19.32 -9.52
C ASP A 93 10.54 20.78 -9.55
N GLU A 94 9.95 21.60 -8.69
CA GLU A 94 10.21 23.05 -8.59
C GLU A 94 11.70 23.39 -8.47
N LYS A 95 12.47 22.54 -7.77
CA LYS A 95 13.90 22.74 -7.59
C LYS A 95 14.65 22.66 -8.93
N HIS A 96 14.41 21.66 -9.75
CA HIS A 96 15.08 21.55 -11.05
C HIS A 96 14.60 22.62 -12.04
N GLN A 97 13.30 22.94 -12.02
CA GLN A 97 12.75 24.03 -12.85
C GLN A 97 13.38 25.38 -12.51
N SER A 98 13.55 25.71 -11.22
CA SER A 98 14.21 26.96 -10.81
C SER A 98 15.69 27.05 -11.18
N LEU A 99 16.35 25.90 -11.40
CA LEU A 99 17.73 25.81 -11.85
C LEU A 99 17.87 25.72 -13.38
N GLY A 100 16.75 25.67 -14.12
CA GLY A 100 16.73 25.52 -15.56
C GLY A 100 17.21 24.15 -16.06
N ILE A 101 17.24 23.14 -15.19
CA ILE A 101 17.71 21.79 -15.54
C ILE A 101 16.62 21.12 -16.40
N THR A 102 17.03 20.63 -17.56
CA THR A 102 16.16 19.86 -18.47
C THR A 102 16.55 18.39 -18.47
N THR A 103 15.69 17.51 -18.99
CA THR A 103 15.99 16.07 -19.06
C THR A 103 15.78 15.50 -20.45
N GLU A 104 16.64 14.54 -20.80
CA GLU A 104 16.48 13.68 -21.96
C GLU A 104 16.07 12.28 -21.49
N LEU A 105 15.02 11.74 -22.11
CA LEU A 105 14.57 10.38 -21.84
C LEU A 105 15.49 9.39 -22.56
N ILE A 106 16.17 8.55 -21.79
CA ILE A 106 17.02 7.48 -22.34
C ILE A 106 16.20 6.20 -22.51
N ASP A 107 15.36 5.88 -21.52
CA ASP A 107 14.67 4.59 -21.46
C ASP A 107 13.47 4.62 -20.51
N GLU A 108 12.38 3.95 -20.88
CA GLU A 108 11.20 3.77 -20.04
C GLU A 108 10.53 2.44 -20.38
N GLU A 109 10.38 1.57 -19.38
CA GLU A 109 9.75 0.26 -19.53
C GLU A 109 8.74 -0.01 -18.41
N GLY A 110 7.58 -0.54 -18.78
CA GLY A 110 6.52 -0.93 -17.84
C GLY A 110 5.60 0.22 -17.43
N GLU A 111 4.81 -0.02 -16.39
CA GLU A 111 3.86 0.97 -15.84
C GLU A 111 4.14 1.23 -14.36
N PRO A 112 4.27 2.50 -13.93
CA PRO A 112 4.58 2.81 -12.56
C PRO A 112 3.42 2.42 -11.63
N ARG A 113 3.71 1.67 -10.58
CA ARG A 113 2.75 1.40 -9.51
C ARG A 113 2.68 2.60 -8.60
N LEU A 114 1.67 3.43 -8.84
CA LEU A 114 1.33 4.53 -7.96
C LEU A 114 0.83 3.94 -6.64
N ASN A 115 1.44 4.34 -5.53
CA ASN A 115 0.93 3.94 -4.22
C ASN A 115 -0.48 4.52 -4.07
N GLY A 116 -1.51 3.68 -4.02
CA GLY A 116 -2.87 4.06 -3.60
C GLY A 116 -2.95 4.38 -2.11
N GLY A 117 -2.04 5.22 -1.62
CA GLY A 117 -1.91 5.66 -0.24
C GLY A 117 -2.51 7.04 -0.02
N HIS A 118 -2.74 7.38 1.26
CA HIS A 118 -3.32 8.64 1.72
C HIS A 118 -2.73 9.86 1.01
N TRP A 119 -3.61 10.58 0.32
CA TRP A 119 -3.30 11.88 -0.25
C TRP A 119 -3.42 12.93 0.85
N SER A 120 -2.39 13.76 1.04
CA SER A 120 -2.54 14.95 1.88
C SER A 120 -3.48 15.94 1.20
N VAL A 121 -4.15 16.79 1.98
CA VAL A 121 -5.01 17.86 1.42
C VAL A 121 -4.23 18.76 0.45
N SER A 122 -2.92 18.97 0.69
CA SER A 122 -2.04 19.66 -0.26
C SER A 122 -1.86 18.88 -1.56
N ALA A 123 -1.59 17.57 -1.51
CA ALA A 123 -1.44 16.74 -2.69
C ALA A 123 -2.72 16.64 -3.52
N LEU A 124 -3.90 16.66 -2.88
CA LEU A 124 -5.20 16.72 -3.58
C LEU A 124 -5.43 18.07 -4.28
N ARG A 125 -4.90 19.17 -3.73
CA ARG A 125 -5.03 20.52 -4.32
C ARG A 125 -4.08 20.74 -5.50
N GLU A 126 -2.98 20.01 -5.53
CA GLU A 126 -1.95 20.06 -6.57
C GLU A 126 -2.21 19.05 -7.71
N MET A 127 -3.28 18.25 -7.63
CA MET A 127 -3.68 17.36 -8.72
C MET A 127 -4.47 18.13 -9.79
N ASP A 128 -4.00 18.05 -11.04
CA ASP A 128 -4.69 18.64 -12.20
C ASP A 128 -6.00 17.89 -12.54
N ASN A 129 -6.12 16.62 -12.13
CA ASN A 129 -7.31 15.80 -12.38
C ASN A 129 -7.71 14.96 -11.14
N PRO A 130 -8.86 15.26 -10.49
CA PRO A 130 -9.34 14.52 -9.31
C PRO A 130 -9.76 13.07 -9.61
N ASP A 131 -9.97 12.69 -10.88
CA ASP A 131 -10.32 11.33 -11.29
C ASP A 131 -9.11 10.37 -11.31
N GLU A 132 -7.88 10.85 -11.07
CA GLU A 132 -6.65 10.05 -10.97
C GLU A 132 -6.39 9.45 -9.58
N LEU A 133 -7.31 9.62 -8.63
CA LEU A 133 -7.29 8.83 -7.41
C LEU A 133 -7.37 7.36 -7.83
N PRO A 134 -6.37 6.50 -7.54
CA PRO A 134 -6.43 5.10 -7.96
C PRO A 134 -7.72 4.52 -7.40
N ALA A 135 -8.63 4.09 -8.28
CA ALA A 135 -9.98 3.64 -7.94
C ALA A 135 -10.00 2.56 -6.84
N ASP A 136 -8.87 1.86 -6.66
CA ASP A 136 -8.64 0.88 -5.60
C ASP A 136 -8.60 1.46 -4.18
N SER A 137 -8.20 2.73 -4.04
CA SER A 137 -8.10 3.44 -2.76
C SER A 137 -9.45 3.84 -2.16
N LEU A 138 -10.55 3.69 -2.91
CA LEU A 138 -11.92 4.01 -2.47
C LEU A 138 -12.89 2.82 -2.45
N ARG A 139 -12.46 1.60 -2.77
CA ARG A 139 -13.35 0.42 -2.64
C ARG A 139 -14.00 0.37 -1.25
N PRO A 140 -15.35 0.38 -1.16
CA PRO A 140 -16.05 0.29 0.11
C PRO A 140 -15.88 -1.11 0.70
N ILE A 141 -15.74 -1.18 2.03
CA ILE A 141 -15.82 -2.46 2.75
C ILE A 141 -17.30 -2.79 2.92
N ASN A 142 -17.71 -3.98 2.49
CA ASN A 142 -19.09 -4.44 2.69
C ASN A 142 -19.24 -5.03 4.10
N VAL A 143 -19.89 -4.29 5.00
CA VAL A 143 -20.18 -4.75 6.37
C VAL A 143 -21.58 -5.33 6.44
N ILE A 144 -21.70 -6.60 6.80
CA ILE A 144 -22.96 -7.34 6.83
C ILE A 144 -23.23 -7.82 8.26
N TYR A 145 -24.40 -7.45 8.80
CA TYR A 145 -24.82 -7.90 10.12
C TYR A 145 -25.86 -9.03 10.02
N PHE A 146 -25.55 -10.18 10.63
CA PHE A 146 -26.54 -11.21 10.95
C PHE A 146 -26.96 -11.03 12.41
N ILE A 147 -28.20 -10.60 12.64
CA ILE A 147 -28.71 -10.23 13.96
C ILE A 147 -29.79 -11.21 14.38
N GLY A 148 -29.78 -11.62 15.65
CA GLY A 148 -30.80 -12.50 16.20
C GLY A 148 -30.38 -13.18 17.50
N LYS A 149 -31.35 -13.83 18.15
CA LYS A 149 -31.14 -14.53 19.42
C LYS A 149 -30.08 -15.65 19.30
N PRO A 150 -29.43 -16.06 20.40
CA PRO A 150 -28.61 -17.27 20.42
C PRO A 150 -29.37 -18.46 19.82
N GLY A 151 -28.68 -19.32 19.06
CA GLY A 151 -29.29 -20.51 18.45
C GLY A 151 -30.10 -20.30 17.17
N CYS A 152 -30.32 -19.08 16.68
CA CYS A 152 -31.11 -18.84 15.45
C CYS A 152 -30.33 -19.05 14.14
N GLY A 153 -29.14 -19.67 14.20
CA GLY A 153 -28.34 -20.00 13.01
C GLY A 153 -27.57 -18.84 12.36
N LYS A 154 -27.32 -17.73 13.08
CA LYS A 154 -26.56 -16.57 12.54
C LYS A 154 -25.23 -16.99 11.93
N THR A 155 -24.42 -17.73 12.70
CA THR A 155 -23.10 -18.20 12.30
C THR A 155 -23.17 -19.08 11.07
N TYR A 156 -24.15 -20.00 11.01
CA TYR A 156 -24.37 -20.84 9.84
C TYR A 156 -24.71 -20.01 8.60
N ASN A 157 -25.63 -19.04 8.72
CA ASN A 157 -26.02 -18.18 7.61
C ASN A 157 -24.89 -17.25 7.17
N ALA A 158 -24.07 -16.76 8.10
CA ALA A 158 -22.88 -15.97 7.80
C ALA A 158 -21.87 -16.74 6.95
N TYR A 159 -21.52 -17.98 7.36
CA TYR A 159 -20.60 -18.81 6.55
C TYR A 159 -21.22 -19.27 5.24
N LYS A 160 -22.53 -19.56 5.21
CA LYS A 160 -23.25 -19.87 3.97
C LYS A 160 -23.17 -18.70 2.99
N TYR A 161 -23.35 -17.47 3.47
CA TYR A 161 -23.17 -16.27 2.65
C TYR A 161 -21.72 -16.10 2.20
N ALA A 162 -20.75 -16.24 3.11
CA ALA A 162 -19.33 -16.10 2.81
C ALA A 162 -18.88 -17.10 1.73
N LEU A 163 -19.21 -18.39 1.88
CA LEU A 163 -18.86 -19.44 0.93
C LEU A 163 -19.58 -19.31 -0.43
N ALA A 164 -20.67 -18.55 -0.51
CA ALA A 164 -21.33 -18.25 -1.78
C ALA A 164 -20.63 -17.13 -2.56
N HIS A 165 -19.82 -16.29 -1.91
CA HIS A 165 -19.19 -15.11 -2.52
C HIS A 165 -17.65 -15.16 -2.55
N PHE A 166 -17.05 -15.97 -1.69
CA PHE A 166 -15.59 -16.06 -1.51
C PHE A 166 -15.14 -17.51 -1.50
N GLN A 167 -13.90 -17.76 -1.91
CA GLN A 167 -13.29 -19.09 -1.77
C GLN A 167 -13.01 -19.41 -0.30
N LYS A 168 -13.01 -20.70 0.06
CA LYS A 168 -12.81 -21.12 1.46
C LYS A 168 -11.48 -20.62 2.03
N ASP A 169 -10.44 -20.57 1.21
CA ASP A 169 -9.11 -20.05 1.56
C ASP A 169 -9.03 -18.52 1.50
N GLU A 170 -10.13 -17.80 1.34
CA GLU A 170 -10.20 -16.33 1.41
C GLU A 170 -11.00 -15.84 2.63
N ILE A 171 -11.63 -16.77 3.35
CA ILE A 171 -12.47 -16.51 4.52
C ILE A 171 -11.65 -16.72 5.78
N THR A 172 -11.60 -15.71 6.65
CA THR A 172 -10.92 -15.77 7.93
C THR A 172 -11.91 -15.58 9.07
N LYS A 173 -11.86 -16.49 10.03
CA LYS A 173 -12.63 -16.37 11.27
C LYS A 173 -11.94 -15.37 12.18
N VAL A 174 -12.71 -14.45 12.73
CA VAL A 174 -12.22 -13.47 13.69
C VAL A 174 -12.85 -13.76 15.05
N THR A 175 -12.00 -14.05 16.03
CA THR A 175 -12.35 -14.18 17.44
C THR A 175 -11.93 -12.92 18.19
N ILE A 176 -12.69 -12.55 19.22
CA ILE A 176 -12.36 -11.40 20.07
C ILE A 176 -11.98 -11.94 21.44
N GLN A 177 -10.73 -11.73 21.85
CA GLN A 177 -10.21 -12.13 23.15
C GLN A 177 -9.51 -10.95 23.80
N ASN A 178 -9.88 -10.61 25.05
CA ASN A 178 -9.24 -9.55 25.84
C ASN A 178 -9.14 -8.20 25.10
N ASN A 179 -10.20 -7.75 24.42
CA ASN A 179 -10.22 -6.55 23.56
C ASN A 179 -9.33 -6.61 22.30
N PHE A 180 -8.78 -7.77 21.94
CA PHE A 180 -7.99 -7.94 20.71
C PHE A 180 -8.70 -8.83 19.70
N PHE A 181 -8.54 -8.50 18.42
CA PHE A 181 -8.93 -9.35 17.31
C PHE A 181 -7.87 -10.43 17.08
N GLU A 182 -8.30 -11.68 17.11
CA GLU A 182 -7.51 -12.84 16.78
C GLU A 182 -8.03 -13.41 15.45
N PHE A 183 -7.12 -13.56 14.49
CA PHE A 183 -7.43 -14.01 13.14
C PHE A 183 -7.07 -15.50 13.04
N VAL A 184 -8.09 -16.32 12.83
CA VAL A 184 -7.97 -17.78 12.75
C VAL A 184 -8.37 -18.23 11.36
N GLY A 185 -7.41 -18.65 10.55
CA GLY A 185 -7.70 -19.21 9.22
C GLY A 185 -6.71 -18.83 8.13
N SER A 186 -7.21 -18.15 7.11
CA SER A 186 -6.49 -17.87 5.87
C SER A 186 -5.43 -16.77 6.03
N ASN A 187 -4.49 -16.72 5.07
CA ASN A 187 -3.53 -15.63 4.89
C ASN A 187 -3.98 -14.59 3.84
N LYS A 188 -5.13 -14.80 3.18
CA LYS A 188 -5.66 -13.93 2.12
C LYS A 188 -6.66 -12.89 2.63
N ASP A 189 -7.37 -13.21 3.71
CA ASP A 189 -8.22 -12.29 4.49
C ASP A 189 -9.16 -11.38 3.70
N LYS A 190 -9.76 -11.87 2.60
CA LYS A 190 -10.71 -11.06 1.81
C LYS A 190 -12.06 -10.93 2.50
N CYS A 191 -12.51 -11.96 3.22
CA CYS A 191 -13.75 -11.96 3.97
C CYS A 191 -13.48 -12.30 5.43
N LEU A 192 -13.87 -11.42 6.35
CA LEU A 192 -13.74 -11.66 7.79
C LEU A 192 -15.10 -12.03 8.38
N VAL A 193 -15.15 -13.07 9.22
CA VAL A 193 -16.37 -13.51 9.89
C VAL A 193 -16.20 -13.44 11.40
N ILE A 194 -16.94 -12.56 12.05
CA ILE A 194 -17.03 -12.43 13.52
C ILE A 194 -18.27 -13.19 13.97
N GLU A 195 -18.08 -14.35 14.63
CA GLU A 195 -19.18 -15.29 14.91
C GLU A 195 -20.10 -14.89 16.06
N GLU A 196 -19.62 -14.06 16.99
CA GLU A 196 -20.38 -13.70 18.19
C GLU A 196 -19.90 -12.38 18.80
N PHE A 197 -20.23 -11.26 18.15
CA PHE A 197 -19.89 -9.96 18.68
C PHE A 197 -20.78 -9.59 19.88
N ARG A 198 -20.13 -9.24 21.00
CA ARG A 198 -20.76 -8.66 22.20
C ARG A 198 -20.05 -7.36 22.58
N PRO A 199 -20.78 -6.27 22.91
CA PRO A 199 -20.17 -5.00 23.31
C PRO A 199 -19.24 -5.11 24.51
N SER A 200 -19.53 -6.05 25.42
CA SER A 200 -18.68 -6.30 26.59
C SER A 200 -17.28 -6.84 26.26
N GLN A 201 -17.07 -7.33 25.03
CA GLN A 201 -15.79 -7.92 24.60
C GLN A 201 -14.92 -6.94 23.80
N LEU A 202 -15.51 -5.86 23.29
CA LEU A 202 -14.81 -4.87 22.48
C LEU A 202 -15.58 -3.55 22.49
N HIS A 203 -14.85 -2.47 22.77
CA HIS A 203 -15.40 -1.12 22.75
C HIS A 203 -15.97 -0.77 21.35
N PRO A 204 -17.14 -0.12 21.25
CA PRO A 204 -17.75 0.27 19.97
C PRO A 204 -16.82 1.09 19.06
N SER A 205 -15.99 1.97 19.62
CA SER A 205 -14.99 2.74 18.87
C SER A 205 -13.93 1.85 18.21
N SER A 206 -13.49 0.78 18.87
CA SER A 206 -12.56 -0.20 18.29
C SER A 206 -13.23 -0.99 17.16
N LEU A 207 -14.52 -1.32 17.30
CA LEU A 207 -15.29 -1.92 16.22
C LEU A 207 -15.40 -0.97 15.03
N LEU A 208 -15.66 0.33 15.27
CA LEU A 208 -15.67 1.34 14.21
C LEU A 208 -14.34 1.38 13.49
N GLN A 209 -13.22 1.49 14.20
CA GLN A 209 -11.90 1.47 13.57
C GLN A 209 -11.67 0.19 12.76
N PHE A 210 -12.13 -0.96 13.24
CA PHE A 210 -12.00 -2.22 12.52
C PHE A 210 -12.87 -2.29 11.25
N THR A 211 -14.09 -1.76 11.31
CA THR A 211 -15.02 -1.73 10.17
C THR A 211 -14.82 -0.55 9.22
N ASP A 212 -14.15 0.49 9.69
CA ASP A 212 -13.82 1.68 8.93
C ASP A 212 -12.51 1.48 8.18
N LYS A 213 -12.51 1.90 6.93
CA LYS A 213 -11.37 1.78 6.01
C LYS A 213 -10.11 2.48 6.53
N TYR A 214 -10.28 3.49 7.38
CA TYR A 214 -9.20 4.34 7.88
C TYR A 214 -8.68 3.92 9.26
N GLY A 215 -9.34 2.96 9.93
CA GLY A 215 -8.93 2.49 11.25
C GLY A 215 -7.80 1.46 11.20
N GLY A 216 -6.58 1.95 10.97
CA GLY A 216 -5.41 1.57 11.77
C GLY A 216 -4.84 0.15 11.78
N TYR A 217 -5.48 -0.91 11.27
CA TYR A 217 -4.84 -2.23 11.21
C TYR A 217 -4.04 -2.38 9.93
N LYS A 218 -2.75 -2.03 10.04
CA LYS A 218 -1.72 -2.02 8.97
C LYS A 218 -1.59 -3.33 8.15
N TYR A 219 -2.32 -4.40 8.47
CA TYR A 219 -2.07 -5.76 8.00
C TYR A 219 -3.21 -6.44 7.26
N VAL A 220 -4.47 -5.97 7.36
CA VAL A 220 -5.61 -6.65 6.71
C VAL A 220 -6.53 -5.63 6.03
N LYS A 221 -6.86 -5.87 4.76
CA LYS A 221 -7.78 -5.03 3.96
C LYS A 221 -8.87 -5.91 3.36
N PRO A 222 -9.89 -6.29 4.13
CA PRO A 222 -10.92 -7.17 3.65
C PRO A 222 -11.85 -6.43 2.68
N GLU A 223 -12.44 -7.17 1.75
CA GLU A 223 -13.52 -6.72 0.88
C GLU A 223 -14.87 -6.80 1.61
N CYS A 224 -15.00 -7.74 2.56
CA CYS A 224 -16.23 -7.96 3.34
C CYS A 224 -15.94 -8.29 4.81
N ILE A 225 -16.75 -7.73 5.70
CA ILE A 225 -16.77 -8.08 7.12
C ILE A 225 -18.19 -8.52 7.48
N ILE A 226 -18.34 -9.75 7.94
CA ILE A 226 -19.60 -10.32 8.39
C ILE A 226 -19.61 -10.39 9.91
N ILE A 227 -20.59 -9.76 10.53
CA ILE A 227 -20.72 -9.68 11.99
C ILE A 227 -21.99 -10.39 12.42
N CYS A 228 -21.84 -11.47 13.18
CA CYS A 228 -22.94 -12.11 13.87
C CYS A 228 -23.09 -11.46 15.25
N SER A 229 -24.24 -10.84 15.50
CA SER A 229 -24.50 -10.21 16.81
C SER A 229 -25.87 -10.58 17.36
N ILE A 230 -25.97 -10.53 18.68
CA ILE A 230 -27.24 -10.59 19.42
C ILE A 230 -27.86 -9.20 19.61
N ILE A 231 -27.10 -8.14 19.33
CA ILE A 231 -27.50 -6.74 19.48
C ILE A 231 -27.59 -6.10 18.10
N ASP A 232 -28.59 -5.24 17.92
CA ASP A 232 -28.73 -4.43 16.71
C ASP A 232 -27.60 -3.39 16.66
N PRO A 233 -26.87 -3.25 15.54
CA PRO A 233 -25.75 -2.30 15.42
C PRO A 233 -26.17 -0.85 15.71
N ARG A 234 -27.43 -0.47 15.46
CA ARG A 234 -27.95 0.87 15.77
C ARG A 234 -28.03 1.17 17.27
N ARG A 235 -27.90 0.15 18.12
CA ARG A 235 -27.88 0.28 19.59
C ARG A 235 -26.47 0.33 20.16
N LEU A 236 -25.46 -0.09 19.40
CA LEU A 236 -24.06 -0.14 19.86
C LEU A 236 -23.49 1.24 20.19
N TYR A 237 -23.98 2.28 19.53
CA TYR A 237 -23.45 3.65 19.60
C TYR A 237 -24.39 4.64 20.31
N ARG A 238 -25.42 4.15 21.02
CA ARG A 238 -26.40 5.04 21.67
C ARG A 238 -25.97 5.50 23.05
N GLU A 239 -25.19 4.70 23.77
CA GLU A 239 -24.78 5.00 25.15
C GLU A 239 -23.70 6.11 25.21
N GLU A 240 -22.89 6.29 24.16
CA GLU A 240 -21.88 7.38 24.07
C GLU A 240 -22.51 8.79 23.90
N LYS A 241 -23.80 8.90 23.56
CA LYS A 241 -24.46 10.22 23.39
C LYS A 241 -24.77 10.93 24.70
N GLU A 242 -24.77 10.24 25.83
CA GLU A 242 -25.00 10.86 27.14
C GLU A 242 -23.72 11.51 27.68
N GLU A 243 -22.54 10.94 27.40
CA GLU A 243 -21.24 11.49 27.83
C GLU A 243 -20.76 12.70 26.99
N LEU A 244 -21.24 12.85 25.75
CA LEU A 244 -20.88 13.98 24.88
C LEU A 244 -21.76 15.22 25.07
N ASN A 245 -22.77 15.15 25.94
CA ASN A 245 -23.66 16.25 26.28
C ASN A 245 -23.49 16.76 27.73
N GLU A 246 -22.44 16.32 28.43
CA GLU A 246 -21.90 16.94 29.66
C GLU A 246 -20.63 17.75 29.34
#